data_AF-A0A7W8BQW2-F1
#
_entry.id   AF-A0A7W8BQW2-F1
#
_cell.length_a   1.000
_cell.length_b   1.000
_cell.length_c   1.000
_cell.angle_alpha   90.00
_cell.angle_beta   90.00
_cell.angle_gamma   90.00
#
_symmetry.space_group_name_H-M   'P 1'
#
loop_
_entity.id
_entity.type
_entity.pdbx_description
1 polymer ?
#
loop_
_entity_poly.entity_id
_entity_poly.type
_entity_poly.pdbx_seq_one_letter_code
_entity_poly.pdbx_strand_id
1 'polypeptide(L)'
;MSEHRREPYGTDTEPHDDTADPYDDHAEPYEGTADPYDDRFEPYDDRCEPYVDDHEKAGEHHEHTATESHPSDGPDGMPLVLEHHVLKSLLGAWALAACGPAEAEAVEEHLGGCGPCADEALRLREAVGLLQRSETLDLDPGLRARVLESCLERRPPRIPVPEWAAAYDTETARLDALLQDFGASEWHAPVRLRWYEADEATTRRTTVAGVIAHLMTVDGLVAVALGLDDPLGDVTAARPTPWDRTEAYWRAAPSPPTRSVRTPWREQSHNLVRTVSFTGGGTGRMAVSYGDYDLPLHDAMLDRAFECWVHAEDIAEAVDYPYEPPTGRHLHRIVDLAARMLPAVLEHRRLNGLASPVERHLVAAGEPGRSLRLEIEGSGGGEWLIPLDSPAAKGSAEHEVAHVALDGAEFCRLAAGHVPPLEAAVGQVGDREAIKDVLFAAASMSRM
;
A
#
# COMPACT_ATOMS: atom_id res chain seq x y z
N MET A 1 88.71 28.14 3.48
CA MET A 1 88.21 27.41 2.30
C MET A 1 86.76 27.08 2.64
N SER A 2 85.77 27.91 2.28
CA SER A 2 85.33 28.23 0.91
C SER A 2 84.77 26.97 0.23
N GLU A 3 83.50 26.86 -0.21
CA GLU A 3 82.35 27.80 -0.27
C GLU A 3 81.05 26.96 -0.55
N HIS A 4 79.81 27.42 -0.83
CA HIS A 4 79.27 28.73 -1.26
C HIS A 4 77.79 28.96 -0.83
N ARG A 5 77.55 29.95 0.05
CA ARG A 5 76.46 30.95 0.05
C ARG A 5 75.20 30.74 -0.84
N ARG A 6 73.98 30.75 -0.26
CA ARG A 6 72.77 31.48 -0.76
C ARG A 6 71.55 31.43 0.17
N GLU A 7 71.40 32.47 0.98
CA GLU A 7 70.13 33.17 1.27
C GLU A 7 69.92 34.25 0.17
N PRO A 8 68.78 34.98 0.01
CA PRO A 8 67.70 35.29 0.96
C PRO A 8 66.28 34.90 0.42
N TYR A 9 65.10 35.28 0.95
CA TYR A 9 64.67 36.32 1.93
C TYR A 9 63.56 35.78 2.87
N GLY A 10 63.24 36.55 3.92
CA GLY A 10 61.97 36.50 4.66
C GLY A 10 61.38 37.91 4.85
N THR A 11 60.07 37.99 5.08
CA THR A 11 59.33 39.22 5.42
C THR A 11 58.18 38.86 6.36
N ASP A 12 58.15 39.45 7.55
CA ASP A 12 57.08 39.26 8.54
C ASP A 12 55.81 40.04 8.17
N THR A 13 54.65 39.41 8.32
CA THR A 13 53.35 40.11 8.51
C THR A 13 52.49 39.28 9.46
N GLU A 14 51.88 39.92 10.45
CA GLU A 14 50.97 39.29 11.43
C GLU A 14 49.60 38.95 10.83
N PRO A 15 48.83 38.00 11.42
CA PRO A 15 47.57 37.53 10.84
C PRO A 15 46.46 38.59 10.90
N HIS A 16 45.64 38.63 9.85
CA HIS A 16 44.40 39.40 9.86
C HIS A 16 43.29 38.66 10.61
N ASP A 17 42.56 39.41 11.42
CA ASP A 17 41.34 39.02 12.13
C ASP A 17 40.13 39.28 11.21
N ASP A 18 39.43 38.20 10.81
CA ASP A 18 38.20 38.26 10.01
C ASP A 18 36.97 38.06 10.93
N THR A 19 36.75 39.03 11.82
CA THR A 19 35.59 39.11 12.70
C THR A 19 34.36 39.62 11.94
N ALA A 20 33.61 38.70 11.33
CA ALA A 20 32.31 38.98 10.75
C ALA A 20 31.20 38.88 11.83
N ASP A 21 30.62 40.03 12.20
CA ASP A 21 29.52 40.11 13.17
C ASP A 21 28.28 39.31 12.71
N PRO A 22 27.67 38.48 13.57
CA PRO A 22 26.35 37.91 13.30
C PRO A 22 25.29 39.01 13.43
N TYR A 23 24.43 39.15 12.43
CA TYR A 23 23.28 40.05 12.53
C TYR A 23 22.31 39.56 13.62
N ASP A 24 22.06 40.44 14.58
CA ASP A 24 21.03 40.29 15.60
C ASP A 24 19.63 40.46 14.97
N ASP A 25 18.79 39.44 15.09
CA ASP A 25 17.38 39.45 14.69
C ASP A 25 16.51 39.01 15.88
N HIS A 26 16.34 39.94 16.81
CA HIS A 26 15.45 39.83 17.97
C HIS A 26 13.98 39.78 17.53
N ALA A 27 13.52 38.60 17.09
CA ALA A 27 12.11 38.31 16.90
C ALA A 27 11.36 38.26 18.25
N GLU A 28 10.66 39.35 18.60
CA GLU A 28 9.79 39.38 19.77
C GLU A 28 8.63 38.36 19.66
N PRO A 29 8.20 37.73 20.76
CA PRO A 29 7.10 36.77 20.74
C PRO A 29 5.77 37.50 20.46
N TYR A 30 5.15 37.18 19.32
CA TYR A 30 3.85 37.72 18.97
C TYR A 30 2.75 37.07 19.83
N GLU A 31 2.33 37.75 20.91
CA GLU A 31 1.17 37.38 21.74
C GLU A 31 -0.15 37.57 20.97
N GLY A 32 -0.36 36.74 19.95
CA GLY A 32 -1.61 36.67 19.20
C GLY A 32 -2.68 35.98 20.03
N THR A 33 -3.57 36.76 20.66
CA THR A 33 -4.75 36.23 21.35
C THR A 33 -5.70 35.58 20.34
N ALA A 34 -5.68 34.25 20.26
CA ALA A 34 -6.63 33.48 19.49
C ALA A 34 -7.99 33.45 20.20
N ASP A 35 -8.96 34.19 19.66
CA ASP A 35 -10.37 34.12 20.06
C ASP A 35 -10.93 32.75 19.62
N PRO A 36 -11.51 31.93 20.51
CA PRO A 36 -11.90 30.56 20.17
C PRO A 36 -13.13 30.56 19.25
N TYR A 37 -13.01 29.89 18.11
CA TYR A 37 -14.16 29.65 17.22
C TYR A 37 -15.18 28.72 17.91
N ASP A 38 -16.43 29.18 17.92
CA ASP A 38 -17.59 28.51 18.53
C ASP A 38 -18.05 27.33 17.65
N ASP A 39 -17.40 26.18 17.84
CA ASP A 39 -17.55 24.99 16.99
C ASP A 39 -18.84 24.19 17.29
N ARG A 40 -19.98 24.89 17.21
CA ARG A 40 -21.32 24.30 17.31
C ARG A 40 -21.76 23.71 15.97
N PHE A 41 -21.24 22.53 15.68
CA PHE A 41 -21.84 21.64 14.69
C PHE A 41 -23.25 21.22 15.13
N GLU A 42 -24.28 21.72 14.44
CA GLU A 42 -25.61 21.11 14.49
C GLU A 42 -25.57 19.75 13.78
N PRO A 43 -26.24 18.71 14.32
CA PRO A 43 -26.20 17.37 13.74
C PRO A 43 -26.98 17.32 12.42
N TYR A 44 -26.37 16.76 11.37
CA TYR A 44 -27.07 16.46 10.13
C TYR A 44 -28.19 15.44 10.37
N ASP A 45 -29.41 15.79 10.00
CA ASP A 45 -30.60 14.94 10.10
C ASP A 45 -30.64 13.98 8.89
N ASP A 46 -30.49 12.69 9.14
CA ASP A 46 -30.46 11.64 8.11
C ASP A 46 -31.87 11.33 7.58
N ARG A 47 -32.39 12.26 6.77
CA ARG A 47 -33.68 12.13 6.09
C ARG A 47 -33.59 12.47 4.61
N CYS A 48 -33.45 11.41 3.81
CA CYS A 48 -33.68 11.46 2.38
C CYS A 48 -35.16 11.70 2.07
N GLU A 49 -35.56 12.96 1.85
CA GLU A 49 -36.84 13.27 1.19
C GLU A 49 -36.69 13.13 -0.35
N PRO A 50 -37.69 12.56 -1.05
CA PRO A 50 -37.57 12.27 -2.48
C PRO A 50 -37.73 13.54 -3.32
N TYR A 51 -36.89 13.67 -4.37
CA TYR A 51 -37.06 14.71 -5.38
C TYR A 51 -38.43 14.59 -6.07
N VAL A 52 -39.14 15.72 -6.14
CA VAL A 52 -40.37 15.89 -6.93
C VAL A 52 -40.13 17.04 -7.91
N ASP A 53 -40.54 16.87 -9.16
CA ASP A 53 -40.30 17.81 -10.26
C ASP A 53 -41.46 18.83 -10.36
N ASP A 54 -41.20 20.09 -10.03
CA ASP A 54 -42.14 21.22 -10.10
C ASP A 54 -41.55 22.39 -10.94
N HIS A 55 -41.62 22.25 -12.26
CA HIS A 55 -41.29 23.31 -13.21
C HIS A 55 -42.38 24.42 -13.28
N GLU A 56 -42.17 25.60 -12.66
CA GLU A 56 -42.54 26.90 -13.28
C GLU A 56 -41.89 28.17 -12.62
N LYS A 57 -41.24 28.98 -13.48
CA LYS A 57 -41.12 30.46 -13.45
C LYS A 57 -40.52 31.19 -12.23
N ALA A 58 -39.19 31.39 -12.29
CA ALA A 58 -38.52 32.71 -12.31
C ALA A 58 -37.05 32.51 -12.76
N GLY A 59 -36.32 33.46 -13.34
CA GLY A 59 -36.66 34.83 -13.75
C GLY A 59 -35.41 35.71 -13.77
N GLU A 60 -34.70 35.74 -14.92
CA GLU A 60 -33.57 36.63 -15.28
C GLU A 60 -32.34 36.70 -14.33
N HIS A 61 -31.14 36.36 -14.82
CA HIS A 61 -29.92 37.19 -14.67
C HIS A 61 -28.73 36.69 -15.53
N HIS A 62 -28.15 37.63 -16.28
CA HIS A 62 -26.94 37.64 -17.13
C HIS A 62 -26.14 36.37 -17.50
N GLU A 63 -25.86 36.29 -18.81
CA GLU A 63 -24.81 35.46 -19.43
C GLU A 63 -23.39 35.88 -19.02
N HIS A 64 -22.49 34.90 -18.90
CA HIS A 64 -21.06 35.05 -19.20
C HIS A 64 -20.42 33.67 -19.42
N THR A 65 -20.56 33.10 -20.62
CA THR A 65 -19.90 31.85 -21.03
C THR A 65 -18.56 32.13 -21.70
N ALA A 66 -17.47 31.64 -21.11
CA ALA A 66 -16.17 31.57 -21.77
C ALA A 66 -16.10 30.32 -22.66
N THR A 67 -15.86 30.49 -23.96
CA THR A 67 -15.78 29.37 -24.91
C THR A 67 -14.33 28.92 -25.06
N GLU A 68 -13.97 27.75 -24.56
CA GLU A 68 -12.70 27.11 -24.87
C GLU A 68 -12.76 26.46 -26.25
N SER A 69 -11.82 26.83 -27.13
CA SER A 69 -11.83 26.44 -28.54
C SER A 69 -10.92 25.25 -28.82
N HIS A 70 -11.51 24.09 -29.09
CA HIS A 70 -10.80 23.01 -29.80
C HIS A 70 -10.50 23.42 -31.26
N PRO A 71 -9.36 22.99 -31.84
CA PRO A 71 -9.04 23.30 -33.23
C PRO A 71 -9.93 22.50 -34.19
N SER A 72 -10.58 23.21 -35.11
CA SER A 72 -11.35 22.61 -36.20
C SER A 72 -10.45 22.16 -37.35
N ASP A 73 -10.48 20.87 -37.70
CA ASP A 73 -9.98 20.39 -38.99
C ASP A 73 -10.89 20.87 -40.14
N GLY A 74 -10.28 21.10 -41.31
CA GLY A 74 -10.90 20.98 -42.65
C GLY A 74 -12.17 21.78 -42.98
N PRO A 75 -12.10 22.81 -43.85
CA PRO A 75 -13.29 23.46 -44.40
C PRO A 75 -13.87 22.67 -45.59
N ASP A 76 -14.81 21.75 -45.34
CA ASP A 76 -15.77 21.34 -46.39
C ASP A 76 -17.14 20.93 -45.82
N GLY A 77 -17.87 21.93 -45.31
CA GLY A 77 -19.25 21.79 -44.81
C GLY A 77 -20.32 21.84 -45.91
N MET A 78 -20.02 21.33 -47.11
CA MET A 78 -21.01 21.17 -48.19
C MET A 78 -21.48 19.71 -48.24
N PRO A 79 -22.80 19.45 -48.26
CA PRO A 79 -23.31 18.08 -48.29
C PRO A 79 -22.83 17.35 -49.55
N LEU A 80 -22.37 16.12 -49.36
CA LEU A 80 -21.64 15.35 -50.37
C LEU A 80 -22.64 14.72 -51.37
N VAL A 81 -23.14 15.56 -52.30
CA VAL A 81 -24.18 15.20 -53.27
C VAL A 81 -23.63 14.17 -54.28
N LEU A 82 -23.84 12.90 -53.95
CA LEU A 82 -23.46 11.76 -54.78
C LEU A 82 -24.64 11.24 -55.60
N GLU A 83 -24.34 10.75 -56.81
CA GLU A 83 -25.33 10.08 -57.66
C GLU A 83 -25.83 8.78 -57.01
N HIS A 84 -27.12 8.45 -57.20
CA HIS A 84 -27.77 7.26 -56.60
C HIS A 84 -27.00 5.95 -56.83
N HIS A 85 -26.36 5.79 -57.99
CA HIS A 85 -25.58 4.59 -58.31
C HIS A 85 -24.27 4.50 -57.49
N VAL A 86 -23.69 5.63 -57.09
CA VAL A 86 -22.51 5.69 -56.21
C VAL A 86 -22.93 5.38 -54.77
N LEU A 87 -23.98 6.04 -54.28
CA LEU A 87 -24.57 5.79 -52.96
C LEU A 87 -24.95 4.32 -52.78
N LYS A 88 -25.57 3.71 -53.81
CA LYS A 88 -25.89 2.27 -53.84
C LYS A 88 -24.64 1.37 -53.79
N SER A 89 -23.50 1.81 -54.35
CA SER A 89 -22.24 1.06 -54.27
C SER A 89 -21.58 1.16 -52.89
N LEU A 90 -21.80 2.25 -52.16
CA LEU A 90 -21.26 2.47 -50.81
C LEU A 90 -21.96 1.65 -49.72
N LEU A 91 -23.17 1.14 -49.96
CA LEU A 91 -23.97 0.41 -48.95
C LEU A 91 -23.22 -0.73 -48.26
N GLY A 92 -22.35 -1.45 -48.99
CA GLY A 92 -21.53 -2.53 -48.42
C GLY A 92 -20.42 -2.03 -47.50
N ALA A 93 -19.81 -0.88 -47.81
CA ALA A 93 -18.81 -0.25 -46.95
C ALA A 93 -19.47 0.42 -45.73
N TRP A 94 -20.62 1.06 -45.91
CA TRP A 94 -21.41 1.65 -44.83
C TRP A 94 -21.92 0.58 -43.84
N ALA A 95 -22.40 -0.57 -44.32
CA ALA A 95 -22.81 -1.69 -43.47
C ALA A 95 -21.64 -2.29 -42.65
N LEU A 96 -20.41 -2.12 -43.12
CA LEU A 96 -19.15 -2.51 -42.43
C LEU A 96 -18.54 -1.36 -41.58
N ALA A 97 -19.20 -0.20 -41.50
CA ALA A 97 -18.67 1.02 -40.88
C ALA A 97 -17.30 1.48 -41.45
N ALA A 98 -17.07 1.23 -42.74
CA ALA A 98 -15.80 1.48 -43.45
C ALA A 98 -15.83 2.70 -44.39
N CYS A 99 -16.93 3.46 -44.41
CA CYS A 99 -17.04 4.74 -45.12
C CYS A 99 -16.39 5.89 -44.33
N GLY A 100 -15.93 6.93 -45.03
CA GLY A 100 -15.59 8.21 -44.39
C GLY A 100 -16.83 8.91 -43.83
N PRO A 101 -16.71 9.83 -42.84
CA PRO A 101 -17.87 10.43 -42.16
C PRO A 101 -18.89 11.07 -43.11
N ALA A 102 -18.43 11.89 -44.07
CA ALA A 102 -19.31 12.55 -45.04
C ALA A 102 -19.87 11.60 -46.12
N GLU A 103 -19.25 10.45 -46.36
CA GLU A 103 -19.83 9.38 -47.19
C GLU A 103 -20.94 8.65 -46.44
N ALA A 104 -20.76 8.41 -45.13
CA ALA A 104 -21.76 7.77 -44.28
C ALA A 104 -23.00 8.66 -44.11
N GLU A 105 -22.81 9.96 -43.87
CA GLU A 105 -23.89 10.96 -43.80
C GLU A 105 -24.70 11.02 -45.11
N ALA A 106 -24.02 11.09 -46.26
CA ALA A 106 -24.67 11.09 -47.57
C ALA A 106 -25.42 9.77 -47.87
N VAL A 107 -24.91 8.63 -47.40
CA VAL A 107 -25.63 7.35 -47.47
C VAL A 107 -26.87 7.37 -46.56
N GLU A 108 -26.76 7.87 -45.32
CA GLU A 108 -27.87 7.89 -44.37
C GLU A 108 -29.03 8.81 -44.79
N GLU A 109 -28.73 10.00 -45.34
CA GLU A 109 -29.73 10.84 -45.99
C GLU A 109 -30.41 10.09 -47.16
N HIS A 110 -29.62 9.38 -47.97
CA HIS A 110 -30.14 8.59 -49.09
C HIS A 110 -31.04 7.42 -48.66
N LEU A 111 -30.72 6.74 -47.55
CA LEU A 111 -31.56 5.66 -47.01
C LEU A 111 -32.92 6.18 -46.57
N GLY A 112 -32.98 7.38 -45.97
CA GLY A 112 -34.24 8.05 -45.63
C GLY A 112 -35.13 8.35 -46.84
N GLY A 113 -34.52 8.59 -48.01
CA GLY A 113 -35.24 8.86 -49.26
C GLY A 113 -35.50 7.65 -50.18
N CYS A 114 -34.84 6.50 -49.96
CA CYS A 114 -34.81 5.40 -50.92
C CYS A 114 -35.04 4.01 -50.30
N GLY A 115 -36.31 3.61 -50.17
CA GLY A 115 -36.72 2.29 -49.66
C GLY A 115 -35.94 1.09 -50.22
N PRO A 116 -35.75 0.95 -51.55
CA PRO A 116 -34.97 -0.16 -52.12
C PRO A 116 -33.48 -0.19 -51.72
N CYS A 117 -32.90 0.95 -51.32
CA CYS A 117 -31.56 1.00 -50.72
C CYS A 117 -31.62 0.72 -49.22
N ALA A 118 -32.65 1.17 -48.50
CA ALA A 118 -32.85 0.85 -47.09
C ALA A 118 -33.06 -0.66 -46.85
N ASP A 119 -33.88 -1.32 -47.67
CA ASP A 119 -34.08 -2.78 -47.65
C ASP A 119 -32.76 -3.54 -47.82
N GLU A 120 -31.91 -3.09 -48.76
CA GLU A 120 -30.63 -3.72 -49.05
C GLU A 120 -29.58 -3.42 -47.97
N ALA A 121 -29.55 -2.19 -47.46
CA ALA A 121 -28.67 -1.78 -46.38
C ALA A 121 -28.97 -2.52 -45.06
N LEU A 122 -30.25 -2.81 -44.80
CA LEU A 122 -30.69 -3.63 -43.67
C LEU A 122 -30.20 -5.08 -43.83
N ARG A 123 -30.42 -5.71 -44.99
CA ARG A 123 -29.88 -7.07 -45.29
C ARG A 123 -28.36 -7.14 -45.20
N LEU A 124 -27.66 -6.09 -45.65
CA LEU A 124 -26.20 -6.02 -45.55
C LEU A 124 -25.74 -5.94 -44.09
N ARG A 125 -26.43 -5.17 -43.23
CA ARG A 125 -26.15 -5.17 -41.78
C ARG A 125 -26.48 -6.51 -41.11
N GLU A 126 -27.58 -7.17 -41.49
CA GLU A 126 -27.87 -8.55 -41.04
C GLU A 126 -26.76 -9.53 -41.45
N ALA A 127 -26.28 -9.45 -42.69
CA ALA A 127 -25.18 -10.28 -43.20
C ALA A 127 -23.84 -9.97 -42.49
N VAL A 128 -23.54 -8.71 -42.18
CA VAL A 128 -22.37 -8.33 -41.38
C VAL A 128 -22.45 -8.90 -39.96
N GLY A 129 -23.64 -8.89 -39.33
CA GLY A 129 -23.88 -9.53 -38.04
C GLY A 129 -23.71 -11.06 -38.03
N LEU A 130 -23.77 -11.71 -39.20
CA LEU A 130 -23.45 -13.14 -39.38
C LEU A 130 -21.98 -13.41 -39.70
N LEU A 131 -21.21 -12.38 -40.09
CA LEU A 131 -19.78 -12.46 -40.39
C LEU A 131 -18.91 -12.06 -39.18
N GLN A 132 -19.40 -11.13 -38.35
CA GLN A 132 -18.79 -10.79 -37.07
C GLN A 132 -18.90 -11.98 -36.12
N ARG A 133 -17.79 -12.35 -35.49
CA ARG A 133 -17.84 -13.18 -34.28
C ARG A 133 -18.40 -12.33 -33.16
N SER A 134 -19.17 -12.93 -32.25
CA SER A 134 -19.57 -12.25 -31.02
C SER A 134 -18.34 -11.97 -30.15
N GLU A 135 -17.81 -10.75 -30.24
CA GLU A 135 -16.76 -10.29 -29.34
C GLU A 135 -17.36 -10.03 -27.95
N THR A 136 -16.57 -10.28 -26.90
CA THR A 136 -16.99 -10.09 -25.52
C THR A 136 -17.14 -8.61 -25.21
N LEU A 137 -18.29 -8.21 -24.66
CA LEU A 137 -18.49 -6.85 -24.12
C LEU A 137 -17.73 -6.63 -22.80
N ASP A 138 -17.13 -7.68 -22.25
CA ASP A 138 -16.27 -7.63 -21.08
C ASP A 138 -15.04 -6.78 -21.36
N LEU A 139 -14.88 -5.69 -20.61
CA LEU A 139 -13.68 -4.87 -20.64
C LEU A 139 -12.50 -5.68 -20.08
N ASP A 140 -11.33 -5.52 -20.70
CA ASP A 140 -10.05 -6.01 -20.15
C ASP A 140 -9.92 -5.55 -18.68
N PRO A 141 -9.79 -6.46 -17.70
CA PRO A 141 -9.71 -6.09 -16.28
C PRO A 141 -8.57 -5.11 -15.96
N GLY A 142 -7.47 -5.16 -16.72
CA GLY A 142 -6.35 -4.23 -16.64
C GLY A 142 -6.62 -2.84 -17.23
N LEU A 143 -7.72 -2.64 -17.96
CA LEU A 143 -8.07 -1.34 -18.57
C LEU A 143 -8.19 -0.24 -17.51
N ARG A 144 -8.85 -0.53 -16.37
CA ARG A 144 -8.97 0.43 -15.26
C ARG A 144 -7.60 0.84 -14.72
N ALA A 145 -6.69 -0.12 -14.54
CA ALA A 145 -5.35 0.14 -14.06
C ALA A 145 -4.57 1.03 -15.04
N ARG A 146 -4.53 0.68 -16.34
CA ARG A 146 -3.83 1.45 -17.38
C ARG A 146 -4.39 2.86 -17.58
N VAL A 147 -5.71 3.04 -17.43
CA VAL A 147 -6.35 4.36 -17.50
C VAL A 147 -5.97 5.22 -16.28
N LEU A 148 -5.99 4.65 -15.07
CA LEU A 148 -5.56 5.36 -13.86
C LEU A 148 -4.06 5.70 -13.90
N GLU A 149 -3.22 4.78 -14.36
CA GLU A 149 -1.80 4.97 -14.59
C GLU A 149 -1.54 6.14 -15.54
N SER A 150 -2.11 6.14 -16.75
CA SER A 150 -1.91 7.26 -17.70
C SER A 150 -2.53 8.58 -17.22
N CYS A 151 -3.57 8.56 -16.38
CA CYS A 151 -4.07 9.76 -15.72
C CYS A 151 -3.08 10.31 -14.67
N LEU A 152 -2.41 9.44 -13.91
CA LEU A 152 -1.40 9.81 -12.91
C LEU A 152 -0.07 10.25 -13.56
N GLU A 153 0.33 9.67 -14.70
CA GLU A 153 1.45 10.16 -15.51
C GLU A 153 1.21 11.60 -15.99
N ARG A 154 0.00 11.89 -16.47
CA ARG A 154 -0.39 13.21 -16.98
C ARG A 154 -0.58 14.25 -15.86
N ARG A 155 -1.01 13.80 -14.69
CA ARG A 155 -1.26 14.65 -13.51
C ARG A 155 -0.74 13.96 -12.24
N PRO A 156 0.58 14.02 -11.99
CA PRO A 156 1.16 13.41 -10.80
C PRO A 156 0.59 14.04 -9.52
N PRO A 157 0.51 13.29 -8.41
CA PRO A 157 0.05 13.82 -7.14
C PRO A 157 0.98 14.93 -6.65
N ARG A 158 0.41 16.07 -6.21
CA ARG A 158 1.18 17.22 -5.71
C ARG A 158 2.06 16.87 -4.51
N ILE A 159 1.66 15.83 -3.77
CA ILE A 159 2.35 15.27 -2.62
C ILE A 159 2.22 13.74 -2.77
N PRO A 160 3.28 13.04 -3.25
CA PRO A 160 3.23 11.59 -3.40
C PRO A 160 3.39 10.89 -2.05
N VAL A 161 2.76 9.72 -1.90
CA VAL A 161 3.02 8.80 -0.78
C VAL A 161 4.48 8.29 -0.91
N PRO A 162 5.28 8.29 0.18
CA PRO A 162 6.64 7.76 0.13
C PRO A 162 6.65 6.29 -0.28
N GLU A 163 7.60 5.90 -1.12
CA GLU A 163 7.66 4.54 -1.69
C GLU A 163 7.66 3.43 -0.62
N TRP A 164 8.24 3.69 0.55
CA TRP A 164 8.27 2.76 1.69
C TRP A 164 6.96 2.68 2.47
N ALA A 165 6.09 3.70 2.39
CA ALA A 165 4.77 3.71 3.01
C ALA A 165 3.66 3.19 2.08
N ALA A 166 3.92 3.08 0.77
CA ALA A 166 2.93 2.69 -0.24
C ALA A 166 2.29 1.31 -0.01
N ALA A 167 2.98 0.39 0.67
CA ALA A 167 2.41 -0.89 1.07
C ALA A 167 1.30 -0.70 2.11
N TYR A 168 1.55 0.08 3.18
CA TYR A 168 0.57 0.37 4.22
C TYR A 168 -0.66 1.10 3.68
N ASP A 169 -0.45 2.12 2.86
CA ASP A 169 -1.52 2.86 2.14
C ASP A 169 -2.38 1.91 1.29
N THR A 170 -1.75 0.94 0.60
CA THR A 170 -2.47 -0.04 -0.23
C THR A 170 -3.23 -1.05 0.62
N GLU A 171 -2.61 -1.72 1.58
CA GLU A 171 -3.27 -2.80 2.32
C GLU A 171 -4.38 -2.27 3.25
N THR A 172 -4.21 -1.08 3.86
CA THR A 172 -5.29 -0.41 4.61
C THR A 172 -6.45 0.02 3.71
N ALA A 173 -6.19 0.55 2.50
CA ALA A 173 -7.25 0.88 1.55
C ALA A 173 -7.99 -0.38 1.03
N ARG A 174 -7.30 -1.51 0.86
CA ARG A 174 -7.91 -2.80 0.49
C ARG A 174 -8.80 -3.34 1.62
N LEU A 175 -8.36 -3.25 2.86
CA LEU A 175 -9.15 -3.64 4.03
C LEU A 175 -10.36 -2.70 4.22
N ASP A 176 -10.20 -1.39 4.06
CA ASP A 176 -11.33 -0.44 4.14
C ASP A 176 -12.39 -0.69 3.05
N ALA A 177 -11.98 -1.14 1.86
CA ALA A 177 -12.89 -1.55 0.80
C ALA A 177 -13.68 -2.81 1.17
N LEU A 178 -13.03 -3.84 1.75
CA LEU A 178 -13.72 -5.03 2.28
C LEU A 178 -14.74 -4.66 3.38
N LEU A 179 -14.32 -3.83 4.33
CA LEU A 179 -15.14 -3.34 5.44
C LEU A 179 -16.25 -2.35 5.01
N GLN A 180 -16.27 -1.91 3.76
CA GLN A 180 -17.29 -0.99 3.27
C GLN A 180 -18.66 -1.64 3.18
N ASP A 181 -18.70 -2.86 2.64
CA ASP A 181 -19.93 -3.56 2.29
C ASP A 181 -20.52 -4.36 3.47
N PHE A 182 -19.80 -4.46 4.60
CA PHE A 182 -20.17 -5.23 5.78
C PHE A 182 -21.42 -4.68 6.50
N GLY A 183 -22.48 -5.46 6.52
CA GLY A 183 -23.65 -5.29 7.39
C GLY A 183 -23.32 -5.43 8.88
N ALA A 184 -24.29 -5.10 9.73
CA ALA A 184 -24.08 -5.02 11.19
C ALA A 184 -23.72 -6.37 11.86
N SER A 185 -24.09 -7.49 11.23
CA SER A 185 -23.77 -8.86 11.68
C SER A 185 -22.28 -9.20 11.50
N GLU A 186 -21.69 -8.76 10.40
CA GLU A 186 -20.35 -9.11 9.95
C GLU A 186 -19.28 -8.52 10.88
N TRP A 187 -19.51 -7.34 11.44
CA TRP A 187 -18.68 -6.74 12.50
C TRP A 187 -18.59 -7.60 13.79
N HIS A 188 -19.54 -8.51 13.97
CA HIS A 188 -19.60 -9.47 15.06
C HIS A 188 -19.28 -10.91 14.63
N ALA A 189 -18.86 -11.14 13.38
CA ALA A 189 -18.38 -12.44 12.92
C ALA A 189 -17.14 -12.88 13.74
N PRO A 190 -17.06 -14.15 14.18
CA PRO A 190 -16.09 -14.58 15.19
C PRO A 190 -14.72 -14.94 14.58
N VAL A 191 -13.77 -14.01 14.66
CA VAL A 191 -12.39 -14.22 14.22
C VAL A 191 -11.57 -15.00 15.27
N ARG A 192 -10.60 -15.78 14.81
CA ARG A 192 -9.58 -16.44 15.64
C ARG A 192 -8.18 -15.98 15.22
N LEU A 193 -7.63 -15.00 15.92
CA LEU A 193 -6.24 -14.61 15.78
C LEU A 193 -5.31 -15.77 16.15
N ARG A 194 -4.20 -15.90 15.44
CA ARG A 194 -3.20 -16.97 15.52
C ARG A 194 -1.80 -16.37 15.66
N TRP A 195 -0.97 -16.92 16.54
CA TRP A 195 0.46 -16.62 16.62
C TRP A 195 1.22 -17.82 17.20
N TYR A 196 2.55 -17.72 17.27
CA TYR A 196 3.44 -18.78 17.72
C TYR A 196 4.28 -18.30 18.91
N GLU A 197 4.18 -18.99 20.04
CA GLU A 197 4.77 -18.56 21.32
C GLU A 197 5.35 -19.77 22.06
N ALA A 198 6.60 -19.66 22.53
CA ALA A 198 7.30 -20.73 23.27
C ALA A 198 7.25 -22.13 22.60
N ASP A 199 7.28 -22.15 21.27
CA ASP A 199 7.19 -23.33 20.38
C ASP A 199 5.80 -24.01 20.29
N GLU A 200 4.76 -23.36 20.80
CA GLU A 200 3.36 -23.78 20.66
C GLU A 200 2.55 -22.77 19.82
N ALA A 201 1.50 -23.26 19.15
CA ALA A 201 0.58 -22.42 18.37
C ALA A 201 -0.55 -21.89 19.25
N THR A 202 -0.58 -20.58 19.47
CA THR A 202 -1.49 -19.89 20.39
C THR A 202 -2.59 -19.17 19.63
N THR A 203 -3.81 -19.07 20.20
CA THR A 203 -4.93 -18.41 19.51
C THR A 203 -5.82 -17.59 20.45
N ARG A 204 -6.34 -16.46 19.97
CA ARG A 204 -7.32 -15.59 20.68
C ARG A 204 -8.61 -15.52 19.87
N ARG A 205 -9.76 -15.74 20.53
CA ARG A 205 -11.08 -15.47 19.93
C ARG A 205 -11.43 -13.99 20.10
N THR A 206 -11.87 -13.37 19.02
CA THR A 206 -12.35 -11.98 18.95
C THR A 206 -13.49 -11.87 17.92
N THR A 207 -13.84 -10.66 17.46
CA THR A 207 -14.70 -10.45 16.27
C THR A 207 -14.00 -9.55 15.26
N VAL A 208 -14.52 -9.43 14.04
CA VAL A 208 -14.04 -8.45 13.03
C VAL A 208 -13.82 -7.05 13.64
N ALA A 209 -14.80 -6.51 14.37
CA ALA A 209 -14.62 -5.22 15.05
C ALA A 209 -13.51 -5.22 16.11
N GLY A 210 -13.27 -6.36 16.78
CA GLY A 210 -12.15 -6.54 17.69
C GLY A 210 -10.78 -6.58 16.98
N VAL A 211 -10.71 -7.11 15.76
CA VAL A 211 -9.50 -7.09 14.92
C VAL A 211 -9.17 -5.67 14.44
N ILE A 212 -10.17 -4.91 13.97
CA ILE A 212 -9.97 -3.50 13.57
C ILE A 212 -9.59 -2.64 14.78
N ALA A 213 -10.16 -2.92 15.96
CA ALA A 213 -9.70 -2.30 17.20
C ALA A 213 -8.23 -2.64 17.53
N HIS A 214 -7.82 -3.91 17.38
CA HIS A 214 -6.42 -4.31 17.52
C HIS A 214 -5.51 -3.51 16.57
N LEU A 215 -5.77 -3.55 15.25
CA LEU A 215 -4.97 -2.84 14.25
C LEU A 215 -4.82 -1.35 14.59
N MET A 216 -5.93 -0.66 14.86
CA MET A 216 -5.94 0.74 15.31
C MET A 216 -5.03 0.97 16.52
N THR A 217 -5.15 0.14 17.57
CA THR A 217 -4.36 0.30 18.80
C THR A 217 -2.87 0.07 18.60
N VAL A 218 -2.46 -0.84 17.71
CA VAL A 218 -1.04 -1.12 17.43
C VAL A 218 -0.45 -0.11 16.45
N ASP A 219 -1.21 0.32 15.44
CA ASP A 219 -0.85 1.45 14.55
C ASP A 219 -0.66 2.75 15.36
N GLY A 220 -1.24 2.83 16.55
CA GLY A 220 -1.02 3.90 17.52
C GLY A 220 0.45 4.06 17.96
N LEU A 221 1.27 3.01 17.89
CA LEU A 221 2.72 3.10 18.10
C LEU A 221 3.39 4.01 17.06
N VAL A 222 2.97 3.91 15.80
CA VAL A 222 3.46 4.76 14.70
C VAL A 222 2.88 6.17 14.82
N ALA A 223 1.61 6.29 15.24
CA ALA A 223 0.96 7.59 15.46
C ALA A 223 1.69 8.43 16.52
N VAL A 224 1.94 7.85 17.69
CA VAL A 224 2.69 8.50 18.78
C VAL A 224 4.12 8.84 18.37
N ALA A 225 4.81 7.95 17.64
CA ALA A 225 6.15 8.24 17.12
C ALA A 225 6.16 9.41 16.12
N LEU A 226 5.10 9.59 15.34
CA LEU A 226 4.90 10.72 14.42
C LEU A 226 4.38 12.00 15.10
N GLY A 227 4.11 11.99 16.41
CA GLY A 227 3.54 13.12 17.14
C GLY A 227 2.04 13.36 16.88
N LEU A 228 1.32 12.32 16.47
CA LEU A 228 -0.15 12.29 16.37
C LEU A 228 -0.77 11.75 17.66
N ASP A 229 -2.07 11.96 17.82
CA ASP A 229 -2.84 11.46 18.97
C ASP A 229 -2.81 9.92 19.08
N ASP A 230 -2.75 9.41 20.32
CA ASP A 230 -2.83 7.96 20.58
C ASP A 230 -4.31 7.52 20.55
N PRO A 231 -4.70 6.53 19.71
CA PRO A 231 -6.07 5.99 19.68
C PRO A 231 -6.52 5.30 20.97
N LEU A 232 -5.62 5.08 21.94
CA LEU A 232 -5.98 4.66 23.30
C LEU A 232 -6.60 5.81 24.14
N GLY A 233 -6.32 7.08 23.81
CA GLY A 233 -6.72 8.22 24.63
C GLY A 233 -6.22 8.09 26.09
N ASP A 234 -7.14 8.16 27.05
CA ASP A 234 -6.85 8.00 28.48
C ASP A 234 -6.49 6.54 28.90
N VAL A 235 -6.56 5.56 28.00
CA VAL A 235 -6.35 4.13 28.32
C VAL A 235 -4.86 3.79 28.36
N THR A 236 -4.25 3.84 29.55
CA THR A 236 -2.84 3.48 29.75
C THR A 236 -2.57 1.98 29.53
N ALA A 237 -1.78 1.64 28.52
CA ALA A 237 -1.20 0.30 28.34
C ALA A 237 -0.06 0.03 29.35
N ALA A 238 0.13 -1.22 29.74
CA ALA A 238 1.16 -1.59 30.74
C ALA A 238 2.61 -1.44 30.22
N ARG A 239 2.79 -1.61 28.91
CA ARG A 239 4.01 -1.35 28.12
C ARG A 239 3.58 -0.91 26.72
N PRO A 240 4.44 -0.25 25.92
CA PRO A 240 4.16 0.06 24.52
C PRO A 240 4.41 -1.15 23.60
N THR A 241 3.91 -2.34 23.97
CA THR A 241 3.91 -3.52 23.09
C THR A 241 2.56 -3.63 22.36
N PRO A 242 2.49 -4.30 21.20
CA PRO A 242 1.22 -4.61 20.54
C PRO A 242 0.22 -5.26 21.51
N TRP A 243 0.61 -6.36 22.15
CA TRP A 243 -0.19 -7.11 23.13
C TRP A 243 -0.75 -6.23 24.25
N ASP A 244 0.12 -5.48 24.94
CA ASP A 244 -0.27 -4.70 26.11
C ASP A 244 -1.20 -3.54 25.74
N ARG A 245 -1.13 -3.02 24.50
CA ARG A 245 -2.05 -2.01 23.96
C ARG A 245 -3.38 -2.62 23.53
N THR A 246 -3.36 -3.72 22.77
CA THR A 246 -4.56 -4.48 22.35
C THR A 246 -5.42 -4.88 23.57
N GLU A 247 -4.81 -5.54 24.55
CA GLU A 247 -5.51 -5.99 25.76
C GLU A 247 -5.89 -4.82 26.68
N ALA A 248 -5.17 -3.69 26.70
CA ALA A 248 -5.62 -2.50 27.44
C ALA A 248 -6.93 -1.96 26.85
N TYR A 249 -7.01 -1.77 25.52
CA TYR A 249 -8.21 -1.29 24.84
C TYR A 249 -9.40 -2.24 25.02
N TRP A 250 -9.22 -3.55 24.75
CA TRP A 250 -10.29 -4.54 24.90
C TRP A 250 -10.78 -4.70 26.35
N ARG A 251 -9.95 -4.42 27.37
CA ARG A 251 -10.37 -4.44 28.79
C ARG A 251 -10.99 -3.12 29.27
N ALA A 252 -10.70 -1.99 28.61
CA ALA A 252 -11.32 -0.71 28.90
C ALA A 252 -12.72 -0.56 28.27
N ALA A 253 -12.99 -1.25 27.15
CA ALA A 253 -14.27 -1.22 26.45
C ALA A 253 -15.42 -1.81 27.30
N PRO A 254 -16.50 -1.05 27.62
CA PRO A 254 -17.60 -1.53 28.46
C PRO A 254 -18.53 -2.54 27.74
N SER A 255 -18.40 -2.64 26.41
CA SER A 255 -19.04 -3.61 25.55
C SER A 255 -18.07 -4.00 24.43
N PRO A 256 -18.22 -5.18 23.78
CA PRO A 256 -17.38 -5.54 22.64
C PRO A 256 -17.40 -4.47 21.53
N PRO A 257 -16.29 -4.26 20.81
CA PRO A 257 -16.23 -3.38 19.64
C PRO A 257 -17.34 -3.65 18.62
N THR A 258 -17.72 -2.59 17.90
CA THR A 258 -18.76 -2.61 16.84
C THR A 258 -18.23 -1.92 15.58
N ARG A 259 -19.05 -1.79 14.52
CA ARG A 259 -18.78 -0.97 13.32
C ARG A 259 -18.24 0.44 13.63
N SER A 260 -18.52 0.99 14.83
CA SER A 260 -18.00 2.26 15.31
C SER A 260 -16.47 2.41 15.24
N VAL A 261 -15.69 1.32 15.27
CA VAL A 261 -14.21 1.40 15.20
C VAL A 261 -13.68 1.71 13.79
N ARG A 262 -14.49 1.54 12.74
CA ARG A 262 -14.01 1.75 11.35
C ARG A 262 -13.57 3.19 11.11
N THR A 263 -14.36 4.17 11.56
CA THR A 263 -14.08 5.59 11.27
C THR A 263 -12.77 6.05 11.92
N PRO A 264 -12.53 5.86 13.24
CA PRO A 264 -11.25 6.23 13.85
C PRO A 264 -10.04 5.50 13.27
N TRP A 265 -10.15 4.19 13.00
CA TRP A 265 -9.07 3.42 12.36
C TRP A 265 -8.71 3.94 10.97
N ARG A 266 -9.73 4.27 10.16
CA ARG A 266 -9.57 4.81 8.80
C ARG A 266 -8.98 6.22 8.81
N GLU A 267 -9.44 7.07 9.72
CA GLU A 267 -8.92 8.42 9.92
C GLU A 267 -7.46 8.41 10.41
N GLN A 268 -7.13 7.50 11.34
CA GLN A 268 -5.76 7.25 11.77
C GLN A 268 -4.88 6.80 10.60
N SER A 269 -5.30 5.80 9.82
CA SER A 269 -4.56 5.27 8.66
C SER A 269 -4.27 6.39 7.65
N HIS A 270 -5.28 7.21 7.33
CA HIS A 270 -5.11 8.40 6.50
C HIS A 270 -4.16 9.44 7.10
N ASN A 271 -4.23 9.71 8.41
CA ASN A 271 -3.37 10.68 9.08
C ASN A 271 -1.90 10.21 9.16
N LEU A 272 -1.66 8.90 9.29
CA LEU A 272 -0.34 8.29 9.19
C LEU A 272 0.26 8.49 7.79
N VAL A 273 -0.45 8.04 6.74
CA VAL A 273 -0.03 8.18 5.33
C VAL A 273 0.18 9.65 4.97
N ARG A 274 -0.74 10.53 5.36
CA ARG A 274 -0.63 11.98 5.17
C ARG A 274 0.64 12.52 5.81
N THR A 275 0.86 12.25 7.09
CA THR A 275 2.01 12.79 7.84
C THR A 275 3.34 12.37 7.22
N VAL A 276 3.54 11.08 6.91
CA VAL A 276 4.79 10.62 6.26
C VAL A 276 5.00 11.21 4.86
N SER A 277 3.92 11.55 4.15
CA SER A 277 3.98 12.22 2.85
C SER A 277 4.40 13.70 2.95
N PHE A 278 4.18 14.35 4.10
CA PHE A 278 4.62 15.74 4.36
C PHE A 278 6.04 15.82 4.96
N THR A 279 6.49 14.83 5.73
CA THR A 279 7.78 14.88 6.45
C THR A 279 9.01 14.52 5.60
N GLY A 280 8.80 14.02 4.38
CA GLY A 280 9.85 13.76 3.40
C GLY A 280 10.84 12.64 3.76
N GLY A 281 11.86 12.46 2.93
CA GLY A 281 12.75 11.29 2.97
C GLY A 281 13.64 11.13 4.21
N GLY A 282 13.70 12.12 5.11
CA GLY A 282 14.54 12.06 6.31
C GLY A 282 13.92 11.25 7.46
N THR A 283 12.60 11.32 7.65
CA THR A 283 11.93 10.75 8.83
C THR A 283 11.82 9.22 8.81
N GLY A 284 11.96 8.57 7.65
CA GLY A 284 11.91 7.11 7.55
C GLY A 284 12.91 6.36 8.46
N ARG A 285 13.98 7.03 8.95
CA ARG A 285 14.96 6.46 9.89
C ARG A 285 14.67 6.72 11.37
N MET A 286 13.61 7.44 11.70
CA MET A 286 13.17 7.65 13.08
C MET A 286 12.79 6.32 13.73
N ALA A 287 13.13 6.11 15.00
CA ALA A 287 12.76 4.89 15.71
C ALA A 287 11.28 4.92 16.14
N VAL A 288 10.59 3.80 15.91
CA VAL A 288 9.25 3.48 16.43
C VAL A 288 9.43 2.31 17.39
N SER A 289 9.04 2.51 18.65
CA SER A 289 9.24 1.48 19.68
C SER A 289 8.07 0.51 19.75
N TYR A 290 8.38 -0.78 19.82
CA TYR A 290 7.46 -1.89 20.10
C TYR A 290 7.66 -2.42 21.54
N GLY A 291 8.31 -1.63 22.40
CA GLY A 291 8.55 -1.90 23.82
C GLY A 291 9.77 -2.78 24.08
N ASP A 292 9.80 -3.97 23.51
CA ASP A 292 10.91 -4.92 23.69
C ASP A 292 11.97 -4.81 22.55
N TYR A 293 11.67 -4.06 21.49
CA TYR A 293 12.57 -3.69 20.38
C TYR A 293 12.09 -2.39 19.70
N ASP A 294 12.93 -1.79 18.85
CA ASP A 294 12.59 -0.63 18.01
C ASP A 294 12.74 -0.98 16.52
N LEU A 295 11.89 -0.41 15.66
CA LEU A 295 12.03 -0.44 14.20
C LEU A 295 12.22 0.98 13.65
N PRO A 296 13.04 1.17 12.59
CA PRO A 296 12.97 2.40 11.78
C PRO A 296 11.56 2.60 11.22
N LEU A 297 11.07 3.84 11.13
CA LEU A 297 9.72 4.18 10.66
C LEU A 297 9.36 3.52 9.31
N HIS A 298 10.31 3.39 8.39
CA HIS A 298 10.08 2.71 7.10
C HIS A 298 9.82 1.20 7.25
N ASP A 299 10.55 0.53 8.14
CA ASP A 299 10.33 -0.88 8.47
C ASP A 299 9.07 -1.04 9.34
N ALA A 300 8.77 -0.11 10.25
CA ALA A 300 7.53 -0.10 11.01
C ALA A 300 6.29 0.04 10.11
N MET A 301 6.32 0.85 9.06
CA MET A 301 5.20 0.93 8.10
C MET A 301 5.07 -0.34 7.25
N LEU A 302 6.17 -1.05 6.96
CA LEU A 302 6.12 -2.36 6.29
C LEU A 302 5.57 -3.46 7.23
N ASP A 303 5.92 -3.43 8.52
CA ASP A 303 5.29 -4.24 9.56
C ASP A 303 3.79 -4.00 9.64
N ARG A 304 3.36 -2.74 9.78
CA ARG A 304 1.92 -2.41 9.83
C ARG A 304 1.18 -2.84 8.55
N ALA A 305 1.84 -2.81 7.38
CA ALA A 305 1.25 -3.30 6.13
C ALA A 305 1.08 -4.84 6.12
N PHE A 306 2.07 -5.58 6.62
CA PHE A 306 2.00 -7.04 6.77
C PHE A 306 0.88 -7.45 7.72
N GLU A 307 0.86 -6.88 8.92
CA GLU A 307 -0.13 -7.17 9.97
C GLU A 307 -1.55 -6.77 9.51
N CYS A 308 -1.68 -5.68 8.75
CA CYS A 308 -2.95 -5.28 8.13
C CYS A 308 -3.44 -6.28 7.07
N TRP A 309 -2.56 -6.82 6.22
CA TRP A 309 -2.94 -7.89 5.27
C TRP A 309 -3.30 -9.19 6.00
N VAL A 310 -2.45 -9.68 6.91
CA VAL A 310 -2.70 -10.92 7.66
C VAL A 310 -4.06 -10.86 8.35
N HIS A 311 -4.37 -9.74 9.00
CA HIS A 311 -5.65 -9.57 9.67
C HIS A 311 -6.83 -9.26 8.73
N ALA A 312 -6.58 -8.83 7.49
CA ALA A 312 -7.59 -8.85 6.44
C ALA A 312 -7.90 -10.27 5.95
N GLU A 313 -6.90 -11.17 5.91
CA GLU A 313 -7.08 -12.61 5.61
C GLU A 313 -7.88 -13.31 6.75
N ASP A 314 -7.54 -13.06 8.03
CA ASP A 314 -8.34 -13.51 9.19
C ASP A 314 -9.81 -13.03 9.13
N ILE A 315 -10.05 -11.78 8.73
CA ILE A 315 -11.39 -11.21 8.59
C ILE A 315 -12.13 -11.85 7.41
N ALA A 316 -11.46 -12.02 6.28
CA ALA A 316 -12.06 -12.60 5.07
C ALA A 316 -12.41 -14.09 5.26
N GLU A 317 -11.56 -14.88 5.94
CA GLU A 317 -11.88 -16.24 6.38
C GLU A 317 -13.14 -16.26 7.25
N ALA A 318 -13.27 -15.32 8.19
CA ALA A 318 -14.40 -15.25 9.12
C ALA A 318 -15.74 -14.83 8.47
N VAL A 319 -15.76 -14.41 7.20
CA VAL A 319 -16.98 -14.05 6.44
C VAL A 319 -17.10 -14.75 5.07
N ASP A 320 -16.33 -15.82 4.84
CA ASP A 320 -16.30 -16.58 3.56
C ASP A 320 -15.99 -15.72 2.31
N TYR A 321 -15.12 -14.70 2.43
CA TYR A 321 -14.77 -13.78 1.34
C TYR A 321 -13.39 -14.10 0.73
N PRO A 322 -13.19 -14.01 -0.61
CA PRO A 322 -11.88 -14.22 -1.24
C PRO A 322 -10.95 -13.00 -1.10
N TYR A 323 -9.79 -13.18 -0.47
CA TYR A 323 -8.80 -12.10 -0.31
C TYR A 323 -7.41 -12.54 -0.82
N GLU A 324 -6.92 -11.83 -1.84
CA GLU A 324 -5.65 -12.14 -2.50
C GLU A 324 -4.42 -11.62 -1.71
N PRO A 325 -3.22 -12.19 -1.89
CA PRO A 325 -1.98 -11.63 -1.34
C PRO A 325 -1.68 -10.19 -1.84
N PRO A 326 -0.76 -9.45 -1.18
CA PRO A 326 -0.26 -8.17 -1.67
C PRO A 326 0.39 -8.25 -3.04
N THR A 327 0.53 -7.11 -3.72
CA THR A 327 1.29 -7.06 -4.99
C THR A 327 2.71 -7.59 -4.79
N GLY A 328 3.30 -8.23 -5.81
CA GLY A 328 4.64 -8.83 -5.69
C GLY A 328 5.72 -7.86 -5.16
N ARG A 329 5.66 -6.58 -5.54
CA ARG A 329 6.55 -5.52 -5.04
C ARG A 329 6.36 -5.21 -3.54
N HIS A 330 5.15 -5.36 -3.02
CA HIS A 330 4.86 -5.20 -1.59
C HIS A 330 5.24 -6.47 -0.82
N LEU A 331 4.84 -7.64 -1.33
CA LEU A 331 5.17 -8.93 -0.74
C LEU A 331 6.69 -9.11 -0.59
N HIS A 332 7.47 -8.80 -1.64
CA HIS A 332 8.94 -8.84 -1.59
C HIS A 332 9.56 -7.99 -0.47
N ARG A 333 8.92 -6.86 -0.10
CA ARG A 333 9.41 -5.97 0.98
C ARG A 333 9.05 -6.45 2.37
N ILE A 334 7.87 -7.04 2.50
CA ILE A 334 7.43 -7.72 3.73
C ILE A 334 8.36 -8.93 3.99
N VAL A 335 8.62 -9.73 2.95
CA VAL A 335 9.58 -10.84 2.95
C VAL A 335 10.99 -10.35 3.30
N ASP A 336 11.48 -9.28 2.68
CA ASP A 336 12.81 -8.71 2.97
C ASP A 336 12.95 -8.22 4.42
N LEU A 337 11.93 -7.55 4.97
CA LEU A 337 11.91 -7.14 6.37
C LEU A 337 12.03 -8.35 7.31
N ALA A 338 11.18 -9.37 7.13
CA ALA A 338 11.24 -10.60 7.92
C ALA A 338 12.59 -11.33 7.75
N ALA A 339 13.13 -11.41 6.52
CA ALA A 339 14.44 -11.99 6.25
C ALA A 339 15.59 -11.22 6.95
N ARG A 340 15.51 -9.88 7.03
CA ARG A 340 16.45 -9.05 7.81
C ARG A 340 16.29 -9.21 9.31
N MET A 341 15.10 -9.54 9.81
CA MET A 341 14.84 -9.77 11.23
C MET A 341 15.26 -11.17 11.72
N LEU A 342 15.27 -12.18 10.84
CA LEU A 342 15.60 -13.59 11.19
C LEU A 342 16.87 -13.75 12.06
N PRO A 343 18.03 -13.12 11.79
CA PRO A 343 19.23 -13.30 12.61
C PRO A 343 19.07 -12.81 14.05
N ALA A 344 18.32 -11.72 14.26
CA ALA A 344 18.05 -11.20 15.60
C ALA A 344 17.07 -12.10 16.38
N VAL A 345 16.04 -12.62 15.70
CA VAL A 345 15.06 -13.54 16.31
C VAL A 345 15.69 -14.91 16.63
N LEU A 346 16.58 -15.42 15.76
CA LEU A 346 17.41 -16.60 16.04
C LEU A 346 18.22 -16.43 17.34
N GLU A 347 18.85 -15.27 17.54
CA GLU A 347 19.63 -15.02 18.74
C GLU A 347 18.74 -14.84 19.99
N HIS A 348 17.60 -14.16 19.86
CA HIS A 348 16.60 -14.07 20.93
C HIS A 348 16.12 -15.46 21.38
N ARG A 349 15.82 -16.36 20.43
CA ARG A 349 15.43 -17.76 20.74
C ARG A 349 16.54 -18.51 21.46
N ARG A 350 17.82 -18.35 21.05
CA ARG A 350 18.96 -18.96 21.74
C ARG A 350 19.13 -18.47 23.18
N LEU A 351 19.02 -17.16 23.40
CA LEU A 351 19.15 -16.56 24.73
C LEU A 351 18.05 -17.05 25.70
N ASN A 352 16.87 -17.43 25.19
CA ASN A 352 15.78 -18.02 25.96
C ASN A 352 15.76 -19.57 25.94
N GLY A 353 16.75 -20.23 25.34
CA GLY A 353 16.85 -21.70 25.29
C GLY A 353 15.88 -22.41 24.34
N LEU A 354 15.26 -21.68 23.40
CA LEU A 354 14.30 -22.18 22.41
C LEU A 354 14.95 -22.64 21.08
N ALA A 355 16.28 -22.61 20.98
CA ALA A 355 17.01 -23.02 19.77
C ALA A 355 17.93 -24.19 20.06
N SER A 356 18.25 -25.00 19.05
CA SER A 356 19.09 -26.19 19.23
C SER A 356 20.50 -25.81 19.73
N PRO A 357 21.12 -26.61 20.64
CA PRO A 357 22.43 -26.31 21.23
C PRO A 357 23.58 -26.61 20.25
N VAL A 358 23.69 -25.80 19.20
CA VAL A 358 24.71 -25.91 18.15
C VAL A 358 26.01 -25.23 18.57
N GLU A 359 27.16 -25.83 18.20
CA GLU A 359 28.48 -25.21 18.36
C GLU A 359 28.62 -24.02 17.40
N ARG A 360 28.49 -22.80 17.94
CA ARG A 360 28.48 -21.56 17.14
C ARG A 360 29.83 -21.30 16.47
N HIS A 361 29.83 -21.09 15.16
CA HIS A 361 31.00 -20.55 14.47
C HIS A 361 30.99 -19.00 14.54
N LEU A 362 31.38 -18.47 15.71
CA LEU A 362 31.44 -17.03 15.94
C LEU A 362 32.58 -16.38 15.15
N VAL A 363 32.21 -15.47 14.24
CA VAL A 363 33.13 -14.65 13.42
C VAL A 363 33.09 -13.18 13.87
N ALA A 364 34.03 -12.37 13.38
CA ALA A 364 34.03 -10.93 13.65
C ALA A 364 32.84 -10.23 12.94
N ALA A 365 32.43 -9.07 13.45
CA ALA A 365 31.30 -8.34 12.88
C ALA A 365 31.57 -7.92 11.42
N GLY A 366 30.65 -8.25 10.52
CA GLY A 366 30.76 -8.03 9.07
C GLY A 366 31.48 -9.14 8.29
N GLU A 367 32.12 -10.11 8.96
CA GLU A 367 32.77 -11.25 8.30
C GLU A 367 31.75 -12.34 7.89
N PRO A 368 32.04 -13.14 6.84
CA PRO A 368 31.23 -14.29 6.44
C PRO A 368 31.01 -15.29 7.59
N GLY A 369 29.76 -15.72 7.81
CA GLY A 369 29.41 -16.77 8.78
C GLY A 369 28.60 -17.91 8.17
N ARG A 370 28.43 -19.03 8.92
CA ARG A 370 27.50 -20.12 8.55
C ARG A 370 26.14 -19.52 8.20
N SER A 371 25.64 -19.84 7.01
CA SER A 371 24.46 -19.21 6.43
C SER A 371 23.43 -20.24 5.98
N LEU A 372 22.15 -19.89 6.08
CA LEU A 372 21.07 -20.57 5.37
C LEU A 372 20.63 -19.71 4.18
N ARG A 373 20.52 -20.31 3.00
CA ARG A 373 19.88 -19.72 1.82
C ARG A 373 18.37 -19.83 1.99
N LEU A 374 17.69 -18.68 1.97
CA LEU A 374 16.25 -18.57 1.90
C LEU A 374 15.90 -18.11 0.48
N GLU A 375 15.32 -19.01 -0.31
CA GLU A 375 14.79 -18.74 -1.64
C GLU A 375 13.27 -18.60 -1.53
N ILE A 376 12.73 -17.53 -2.10
CA ILE A 376 11.28 -17.30 -2.14
C ILE A 376 10.83 -17.32 -3.59
N GLU A 377 9.85 -18.16 -3.87
CA GLU A 377 9.25 -18.31 -5.19
C GLU A 377 8.11 -17.29 -5.43
N GLY A 378 7.60 -17.25 -6.65
CA GLY A 378 6.42 -16.45 -7.00
C GLY A 378 6.70 -14.96 -7.22
N SER A 379 5.64 -14.15 -7.13
CA SER A 379 5.67 -12.72 -7.53
C SER A 379 6.41 -11.81 -6.55
N GLY A 380 6.57 -12.23 -5.28
CA GLY A 380 7.39 -11.56 -4.27
C GLY A 380 8.80 -12.13 -4.12
N GLY A 381 9.22 -13.00 -5.05
CA GLY A 381 10.40 -13.85 -4.90
C GLY A 381 11.75 -13.14 -4.76
N GLY A 382 12.77 -13.91 -4.37
CA GLY A 382 14.13 -13.44 -4.14
C GLY A 382 15.01 -14.48 -3.45
N GLU A 383 16.27 -14.11 -3.18
CA GLU A 383 17.23 -14.94 -2.44
C GLU A 383 17.87 -14.12 -1.31
N TRP A 384 17.82 -14.64 -0.07
CA TRP A 384 18.46 -14.05 1.10
C TRP A 384 19.43 -15.05 1.74
N LEU A 385 20.60 -14.59 2.16
CA LEU A 385 21.58 -15.38 2.90
C LEU A 385 21.50 -15.02 4.37
N ILE A 386 20.82 -15.85 5.16
CA ILE A 386 20.54 -15.62 6.58
C ILE A 386 21.75 -16.07 7.41
N PRO A 387 22.53 -15.16 8.03
CA PRO A 387 23.63 -15.55 8.92
C PRO A 387 23.06 -16.23 10.17
N LEU A 388 23.51 -17.44 10.46
CA LEU A 388 22.95 -18.28 11.52
C LEU A 388 23.52 -17.92 12.89
N ASP A 389 24.84 -17.94 13.05
CA ASP A 389 25.48 -18.03 14.38
C ASP A 389 25.64 -16.68 15.13
N SER A 390 25.39 -15.55 14.47
CA SER A 390 25.46 -14.21 15.04
C SER A 390 24.69 -13.18 14.19
N PRO A 391 23.87 -12.28 14.79
CA PRO A 391 23.23 -11.17 14.06
C PRO A 391 24.21 -10.19 13.42
N ALA A 392 25.47 -10.17 13.87
CA ALA A 392 26.50 -9.28 13.35
C ALA A 392 27.39 -9.93 12.26
N ALA A 393 27.18 -11.21 11.94
CA ALA A 393 27.87 -11.89 10.84
C ALA A 393 27.22 -11.55 9.49
N LYS A 394 27.98 -11.70 8.41
CA LYS A 394 27.50 -11.49 7.04
C LYS A 394 27.07 -12.81 6.40
N GLY A 395 25.90 -12.81 5.76
CA GLY A 395 25.42 -13.92 4.93
C GLY A 395 26.38 -14.24 3.79
N SER A 396 26.64 -15.54 3.54
CA SER A 396 27.65 -16.01 2.58
C SER A 396 27.27 -17.34 1.94
N ALA A 397 27.18 -17.37 0.60
CA ALA A 397 26.98 -18.59 -0.17
C ALA A 397 28.18 -19.55 -0.11
N GLU A 398 29.39 -19.04 0.16
CA GLU A 398 30.58 -19.88 0.39
C GLU A 398 30.50 -20.66 1.71
N HIS A 399 29.64 -20.21 2.63
CA HIS A 399 29.40 -20.80 3.95
C HIS A 399 27.93 -21.25 4.11
N GLU A 400 27.25 -21.54 2.99
CA GLU A 400 25.92 -22.11 2.98
C GLU A 400 25.93 -23.52 3.57
N VAL A 401 25.14 -23.75 4.62
CA VAL A 401 24.98 -25.08 5.27
C VAL A 401 23.60 -25.68 5.04
N ALA A 402 22.64 -24.87 4.58
CA ALA A 402 21.28 -25.26 4.33
C ALA A 402 20.61 -24.32 3.31
N HIS A 403 19.62 -24.87 2.60
CA HIS A 403 18.75 -24.16 1.68
C HIS A 403 17.28 -24.49 1.99
N VAL A 404 16.46 -23.46 2.08
CA VAL A 404 14.99 -23.48 2.24
C VAL A 404 14.36 -22.71 1.08
N ALA A 405 13.40 -23.32 0.39
CA ALA A 405 12.64 -22.73 -0.70
C ALA A 405 11.12 -22.87 -0.45
N LEU A 406 10.35 -21.79 -0.63
CA LEU A 406 8.90 -21.76 -0.49
C LEU A 406 8.26 -20.54 -1.20
N ASP A 407 6.94 -20.54 -1.36
CA ASP A 407 6.19 -19.36 -1.88
C ASP A 407 6.18 -18.20 -0.86
N GLY A 408 6.14 -16.97 -1.36
CA GLY A 408 6.15 -15.76 -0.53
C GLY A 408 4.95 -15.62 0.41
N ALA A 409 3.75 -16.03 -0.01
CA ALA A 409 2.58 -16.01 0.87
C ALA A 409 2.64 -17.14 1.91
N GLU A 410 3.28 -18.27 1.60
CA GLU A 410 3.54 -19.33 2.59
C GLU A 410 4.57 -18.90 3.65
N PHE A 411 5.65 -18.22 3.25
CA PHE A 411 6.61 -17.65 4.20
C PHE A 411 5.96 -16.61 5.11
N CYS A 412 5.09 -15.76 4.56
CA CYS A 412 4.32 -14.80 5.34
C CYS A 412 3.30 -15.45 6.28
N ARG A 413 2.59 -16.52 5.88
CA ARG A 413 1.72 -17.30 6.78
C ARG A 413 2.49 -18.00 7.89
N LEU A 414 3.68 -18.52 7.60
CA LEU A 414 4.59 -19.05 8.62
C LEU A 414 5.01 -17.94 9.59
N ALA A 415 5.47 -16.79 9.09
CA ALA A 415 5.86 -15.64 9.91
C ALA A 415 4.71 -15.05 10.74
N ALA A 416 3.47 -15.17 10.25
CA ALA A 416 2.23 -14.83 10.94
C ALA A 416 1.72 -15.93 11.90
N GLY A 417 2.46 -17.03 12.11
CA GLY A 417 2.05 -18.12 13.00
C GLY A 417 0.77 -18.86 12.57
N HIS A 418 0.34 -18.66 11.31
CA HIS A 418 -0.86 -19.30 10.75
C HIS A 418 -0.61 -20.75 10.31
N VAL A 419 0.64 -21.10 10.03
CA VAL A 419 1.08 -22.46 9.67
C VAL A 419 2.19 -22.90 10.63
N PRO A 420 2.10 -24.09 11.26
CA PRO A 420 3.16 -24.59 12.14
C PRO A 420 4.50 -24.79 11.39
N PRO A 421 5.67 -24.49 12.01
CA PRO A 421 6.98 -24.63 11.37
C PRO A 421 7.32 -25.99 10.77
N LEU A 422 6.68 -27.07 11.23
CA LEU A 422 6.88 -28.44 10.75
C LEU A 422 5.86 -28.88 9.69
N GLU A 423 4.84 -28.06 9.41
CA GLU A 423 3.75 -28.32 8.45
C GLU A 423 3.81 -27.39 7.23
N ALA A 424 4.61 -26.32 7.27
CA ALA A 424 4.82 -25.38 6.17
C ALA A 424 5.30 -26.06 4.88
N ALA A 425 4.79 -25.58 3.74
CA ALA A 425 5.07 -26.13 2.41
C ALA A 425 6.49 -25.76 1.89
N VAL A 426 7.50 -26.34 2.53
CA VAL A 426 8.93 -26.01 2.36
C VAL A 426 9.70 -27.09 1.62
N GLY A 427 10.37 -26.70 0.53
CA GLY A 427 11.51 -27.43 -0.04
C GLY A 427 12.76 -27.20 0.80
N GLN A 428 13.47 -28.26 1.21
CA GLN A 428 14.57 -28.15 2.18
C GLN A 428 15.72 -29.11 1.90
N VAL A 429 16.96 -28.60 1.97
CA VAL A 429 18.22 -29.35 1.75
C VAL A 429 19.29 -28.87 2.73
N GLY A 430 20.07 -29.79 3.32
CA GLY A 430 21.24 -29.47 4.15
C GLY A 430 21.07 -29.71 5.65
N ASP A 431 21.65 -28.84 6.47
CA ASP A 431 21.65 -28.89 7.94
C ASP A 431 20.23 -28.75 8.53
N ARG A 432 19.67 -29.88 8.99
CA ARG A 432 18.29 -29.97 9.49
C ARG A 432 18.05 -29.16 10.77
N GLU A 433 19.04 -29.00 11.64
CA GLU A 433 18.87 -28.19 12.84
C GLU A 433 18.89 -26.70 12.50
N ALA A 434 19.74 -26.27 11.55
CA ALA A 434 19.71 -24.91 11.03
C ALA A 434 18.38 -24.57 10.33
N ILE A 435 17.83 -25.50 9.53
CA ILE A 435 16.53 -25.34 8.87
C ILE A 435 15.42 -25.21 9.92
N LYS A 436 15.38 -26.12 10.90
CA LYS A 436 14.40 -26.08 11.98
C LYS A 436 14.48 -24.78 12.79
N ASP A 437 15.67 -24.38 13.24
CA ASP A 437 15.87 -23.14 13.99
C ASP A 437 15.36 -21.91 13.19
N VAL A 438 15.57 -21.85 11.87
CA VAL A 438 15.07 -20.76 11.02
C VAL A 438 13.55 -20.80 10.85
N LEU A 439 12.93 -21.96 10.59
CA LEU A 439 11.47 -22.05 10.43
C LEU A 439 10.73 -21.69 11.73
N PHE A 440 11.28 -22.10 12.88
CA PHE A 440 10.76 -21.70 14.19
C PHE A 440 11.04 -20.21 14.49
N ALA A 441 12.18 -19.66 14.05
CA ALA A 441 12.48 -18.22 14.18
C ALA A 441 11.56 -17.35 13.32
N ALA A 442 11.19 -17.79 12.11
CA ALA A 442 10.19 -17.12 11.28
C ALA A 442 8.84 -17.05 12.02
N ALA A 443 8.31 -18.18 12.49
CA ALA A 443 7.03 -18.20 13.22
C ALA A 443 7.04 -17.35 14.50
N SER A 444 8.20 -17.25 15.17
CA SER A 444 8.37 -16.43 16.39
C SER A 444 8.34 -14.91 16.15
N MET A 445 8.05 -14.44 14.93
CA MET A 445 7.77 -13.02 14.63
C MET A 445 6.29 -12.65 14.86
N SER A 446 5.40 -13.64 14.80
CA SER A 446 3.96 -13.47 15.02
C SER A 446 3.64 -13.08 16.46
N ARG A 447 2.58 -12.28 16.62
CA ARG A 447 2.12 -11.73 17.90
C ARG A 447 0.66 -11.27 17.82
N MET A 448 0.19 -10.60 18.88
CA MET A 448 -1.11 -9.91 19.03
C MET A 448 -0.87 -8.61 19.82
#